data_AF-K9PAX9-F1
#
_entry.id   AF-K9PAX9-F1
#
_cell.length_a   1.000
_cell.length_b   1.000
_cell.length_c   1.000
_cell.angle_alpha   90.00
_cell.angle_beta   90.00
_cell.angle_gamma   90.00
#
_symmetry.space_group_name_H-M   'P 1'
#
loop_
_entity.id
_entity.type
_entity.pdbx_description
1 polymer ?
#
loop_
_entity_poly.entity_id
_entity_poly.type
_entity_poly.pdbx_seq_one_letter_code
_entity_poly.pdbx_strand_id
1 'polypeptide(L)'
;MAPPPRRLFVDQFFVGWVYGPWVVAGLLVILALRLLLAEDFNLHSHAWGLFGNAAICFSIGCVCQLSWAMARVNAVRQLELQLRRELGLR
;
A
#
# COMPACT_ATOMS: atom_id res chain seq x y z
N MET A 1 13.86 33.09 -3.25
CA MET A 1 13.82 31.67 -3.64
C MET A 1 12.78 31.00 -2.77
N ALA A 2 11.57 30.77 -3.28
CA ALA A 2 10.49 30.16 -2.48
C ALA A 2 10.76 28.65 -2.30
N PRO A 3 10.59 28.07 -1.10
CA PRO A 3 10.74 26.63 -0.92
C PRO A 3 9.68 25.90 -1.75
N PRO A 4 10.02 24.76 -2.39
CA PRO A 4 9.05 23.99 -3.15
C PRO A 4 7.92 23.51 -2.22
N PRO A 5 6.68 23.38 -2.74
CA PRO A 5 5.53 23.01 -1.94
C PRO A 5 5.71 21.59 -1.37
N ARG A 6 6.09 21.49 -0.08
CA ARG A 6 6.29 20.22 0.65
C ARG A 6 5.14 19.21 0.52
N ARG A 7 3.91 19.66 0.22
CA ARG A 7 2.73 18.80 0.11
C ARG A 7 2.79 17.84 -1.10
N LEU A 8 3.20 18.33 -2.27
CA LEU A 8 3.27 17.51 -3.49
C LEU A 8 4.21 16.31 -3.37
N PHE A 9 5.35 16.50 -2.69
CA PHE A 9 6.32 15.42 -2.49
C PHE A 9 5.81 14.35 -1.53
N VAL A 10 5.08 14.76 -0.47
CA VAL A 10 4.47 13.82 0.48
C VAL A 10 3.37 13.03 -0.20
N ASP A 11 2.51 13.67 -1.00
CA ASP A 11 1.41 13.00 -1.70
C ASP A 11 1.93 11.99 -2.75
N GLN A 12 2.93 12.35 -3.58
CA GLN A 12 3.52 11.41 -4.54
C GLN A 12 4.29 10.27 -3.88
N PHE A 13 5.05 10.55 -2.81
CA PHE A 13 5.76 9.52 -2.06
C PHE A 13 4.78 8.55 -1.40
N PHE A 14 3.66 9.06 -0.85
CA PHE A 14 2.61 8.22 -0.27
C PHE A 14 1.91 7.36 -1.32
N VAL A 15 1.55 7.92 -2.47
CA VAL A 15 0.91 7.18 -3.56
C VAL A 15 1.84 6.08 -4.06
N GLY A 16 3.11 6.40 -4.36
CA GLY A 16 4.10 5.39 -4.76
C GLY A 16 4.31 4.30 -3.71
N TRP A 17 4.31 4.65 -2.42
CA TRP A 17 4.48 3.71 -1.32
C TRP A 17 3.27 2.81 -1.08
N VAL A 18 2.06 3.33 -1.23
CA VAL A 18 0.81 2.55 -1.05
C VAL A 18 0.61 1.58 -2.21
N TYR A 19 0.89 1.98 -3.45
CA TYR A 19 0.68 1.14 -4.63
C TYR A 19 1.88 0.27 -5.01
N GLY A 20 3.09 0.63 -4.58
CA GLY A 20 4.32 -0.13 -4.86
C GLY A 20 4.24 -1.62 -4.50
N PRO A 21 3.82 -1.98 -3.27
CA PRO A 21 3.68 -3.38 -2.86
C PRO A 21 2.70 -4.18 -3.74
N TRP A 22 1.63 -3.54 -4.21
CA TRP A 22 0.63 -4.17 -5.09
C TRP A 22 1.20 -4.44 -6.48
N VAL A 23 1.98 -3.50 -7.04
CA VAL A 23 2.66 -3.68 -8.34
C VAL A 23 3.68 -4.81 -8.27
N VAL A 24 4.47 -4.85 -7.19
CA VAL A 24 5.46 -5.93 -6.96
C VAL A 24 4.75 -7.28 -6.79
N ALA A 25 3.67 -7.34 -6.01
CA ALA A 25 2.86 -8.54 -5.86
C ALA A 25 2.32 -9.03 -7.21
N GLY A 26 1.76 -8.15 -8.03
CA GLY A 26 1.27 -8.49 -9.37
C GLY A 26 2.36 -9.03 -10.29
N LEU A 27 3.54 -8.41 -10.30
CA LEU A 27 4.70 -8.90 -11.05
C LEU A 27 5.15 -10.29 -10.59
N LEU A 28 5.18 -10.54 -9.28
CA LEU A 28 5.54 -11.84 -8.72
C LEU A 28 4.51 -12.92 -9.10
N VAL A 29 3.20 -12.60 -9.12
CA VAL A 29 2.16 -13.53 -9.60
C VAL A 29 2.33 -13.84 -11.08
N ILE A 30 2.58 -12.84 -11.92
CA ILE A 30 2.81 -13.05 -13.36
C ILE A 30 4.04 -13.93 -13.58
N LEU A 31 5.12 -13.68 -12.85
CA LEU A 31 6.33 -14.49 -12.93
C LEU A 31 6.07 -15.92 -12.45
N ALA A 32 5.36 -16.10 -11.32
CA ALA A 32 4.98 -17.41 -10.81
C ALA A 32 4.13 -18.20 -11.82
N LEU A 33 3.16 -17.54 -12.46
CA LEU A 33 2.30 -18.16 -13.47
C LEU A 33 3.09 -18.56 -14.72
N ARG A 34 4.06 -17.73 -15.14
CA ARG A 34 4.98 -18.06 -16.24
C ARG A 34 5.83 -19.28 -15.94
N LEU A 35 6.33 -19.41 -14.70
CA LEU A 35 7.10 -20.59 -14.29
C LEU A 35 6.22 -21.85 -14.17
N LEU A 36 4.97 -21.71 -13.75
CA LEU A 36 4.01 -22.84 -13.67
C LEU A 36 3.62 -23.38 -15.05
N LEU A 37 3.59 -22.51 -16.07
CA LEU A 37 3.31 -22.89 -17.46
C LEU A 37 4.52 -23.50 -18.18
N ALA A 38 5.71 -23.42 -17.60
CA ALA A 38 6.88 -24.13 -18.11
C ALA A 38 6.80 -25.61 -17.68
N GLU A 39 7.01 -26.55 -18.60
CA GLU A 39 6.90 -28.00 -18.39
C GLU A 39 7.98 -28.60 -17.46
N ASP A 40 8.74 -27.77 -16.74
CA ASP A 40 9.79 -28.18 -15.84
C ASP A 40 9.27 -28.34 -14.39
N PHE A 41 9.19 -29.58 -13.92
CA PHE A 41 8.79 -29.91 -12.54
C PHE A 41 9.73 -29.32 -11.47
N ASN A 42 11.00 -29.10 -11.79
CA ASN A 42 11.94 -28.48 -10.84
C ASN A 42 11.59 -27.00 -10.59
N LEU A 43 11.16 -26.28 -11.64
CA LEU A 43 10.78 -24.86 -11.58
C LEU A 43 9.45 -24.64 -10.84
N HIS A 44 8.58 -25.64 -10.77
CA HIS A 44 7.31 -25.55 -10.07
C HIS A 44 7.49 -25.26 -8.57
N SER A 45 8.51 -25.84 -7.92
CA SER A 45 8.79 -25.59 -6.49
C SER A 45 9.10 -24.11 -6.22
N HIS A 46 9.87 -23.47 -7.11
CA HIS A 46 10.20 -22.05 -7.06
C HIS A 46 8.97 -21.16 -7.34
N ALA A 47 8.07 -21.58 -8.23
CA ALA A 47 6.84 -20.87 -8.53
C ALA A 47 5.90 -20.80 -7.31
N TRP A 48 5.77 -21.89 -6.55
CA TRP A 48 5.01 -21.89 -5.29
C TRP A 48 5.62 -20.96 -4.23
N GLY A 49 6.96 -20.91 -4.14
CA GLY A 49 7.66 -19.93 -3.29
C GLY A 49 7.40 -18.48 -3.71
N LEU A 50 7.37 -18.21 -5.01
CA LEU A 50 7.04 -16.90 -5.57
C LEU A 50 5.59 -16.48 -5.29
N PHE A 51 4.65 -17.42 -5.35
CA PHE A 51 3.25 -17.18 -4.95
C PHE A 51 3.14 -16.78 -3.47
N GLY A 52 3.90 -17.44 -2.59
CA GLY A 52 3.96 -17.07 -1.17
C GLY A 52 4.49 -15.65 -0.96
N ASN A 53 5.58 -15.28 -1.64
CA ASN A 53 6.12 -13.93 -1.59
C ASN A 53 5.15 -12.88 -2.16
N ALA A 54 4.43 -13.20 -3.23
CA ALA A 54 3.40 -12.34 -3.78
C ALA A 54 2.27 -12.07 -2.78
N ALA A 55 1.83 -13.10 -2.04
CA ALA A 55 0.81 -12.98 -1.01
C ALA A 55 1.27 -12.09 0.16
N ILE A 56 2.55 -12.16 0.54
CA ILE A 56 3.13 -11.28 1.56
C ILE A 56 3.13 -9.82 1.07
N CYS A 57 3.61 -9.55 -0.15
CA CYS A 57 3.59 -8.21 -0.74
C CYS A 57 2.18 -7.65 -0.85
N PHE A 58 1.20 -8.48 -1.22
CA PHE A 58 -0.21 -8.09 -1.27
C PHE A 58 -0.74 -7.73 0.12
N SER A 59 -0.43 -8.54 1.13
CA SER A 59 -0.83 -8.29 2.53
C SER A 59 -0.27 -6.97 3.06
N ILE A 60 1.02 -6.68 2.79
CA ILE A 60 1.65 -5.40 3.16
C ILE A 60 0.92 -4.24 2.49
N GLY A 61 0.61 -4.38 1.19
CA GLY A 61 -0.16 -3.40 0.44
C GLY A 61 -1.54 -3.11 1.08
N CYS A 62 -2.26 -4.15 1.50
CA CYS A 62 -3.55 -4.02 2.19
C CYS A 62 -3.42 -3.28 3.53
N VAL A 63 -2.40 -3.60 4.34
CA VAL A 63 -2.14 -2.93 5.62
C VAL A 63 -1.82 -1.45 5.40
N CYS A 64 -0.96 -1.12 4.43
CA CYS A 64 -0.64 0.28 4.10
C CYS A 64 -1.89 1.08 3.69
N GLN A 65 -2.76 0.50 2.87
CA GLN A 65 -4.01 1.15 2.45
C GLN A 65 -4.98 1.36 3.64
N LEU A 66 -5.13 0.36 4.51
CA LEU A 66 -5.92 0.45 5.73
C LEU A 66 -5.38 1.52 6.69
N SER A 67 -4.06 1.56 6.90
CA SER A 67 -3.42 2.59 7.72
C SER A 67 -3.69 4.00 7.18
N TRP A 68 -3.66 4.19 5.86
CA TRP A 68 -3.98 5.48 5.25
C TRP A 68 -5.45 5.87 5.42
N ALA A 69 -6.37 4.92 5.20
CA ALA A 69 -7.80 5.15 5.42
C ALA A 69 -8.09 5.54 6.87
N MET A 70 -7.49 4.85 7.83
CA MET A 70 -7.61 5.15 9.27
C MET A 70 -7.00 6.50 9.62
N ALA A 71 -5.83 6.85 9.07
CA ALA A 71 -5.21 8.15 9.28
C ALA A 71 -6.11 9.29 8.79
N ARG A 72 -6.76 9.10 7.63
CA ARG A 72 -7.70 10.08 7.06
C ARG A 72 -8.95 10.25 7.91
N VAL A 73 -9.56 9.16 8.37
CA VAL A 73 -10.72 9.20 9.27
C VAL A 73 -10.35 9.87 10.60
N ASN A 74 -9.20 9.54 11.16
CA ASN A 74 -8.75 10.12 12.42
C ASN A 74 -8.46 11.62 12.28
N ALA A 75 -7.89 12.06 11.15
CA ALA A 75 -7.68 13.49 10.88
C ALA A 75 -8.99 14.29 10.82
N VAL A 76 -10.03 13.74 10.16
CA VAL A 76 -11.37 14.37 10.11
C VAL A 76 -11.99 14.42 11.51
N ARG A 77 -11.87 13.34 12.28
CA ARG A 77 -12.39 13.28 13.65
C ARG A 77 -11.68 14.27 14.58
N GLN A 78 -10.37 14.48 14.42
CA GLN A 78 -9.63 15.49 15.18
C GLN A 78 -10.11 16.91 14.85
N LEU A 79 -10.36 17.21 13.58
CA LEU A 79 -10.94 18.48 13.14
C LEU A 79 -12.33 18.71 13.74
N GLU A 80 -13.20 17.69 13.71
CA GLU A 80 -14.52 17.77 14.32
C GLU A 80 -14.45 18.03 15.83
N LEU A 81 -13.55 17.34 16.54
CA LEU A 81 -13.32 17.56 17.98
C LEU A 81 -12.71 18.94 18.28
N GLN A 82 -11.91 19.50 17.38
CA GLN A 82 -11.43 20.88 17.52
C GLN A 82 -12.58 21.87 17.32
N LEU A 83 -13.39 21.70 16.29
CA LEU A 83 -14.55 22.55 16.03
C LEU A 83 -15.58 22.50 17.16
N ARG A 84 -15.84 21.30 17.70
CA ARG A 84 -16.77 21.09 18.81
C ARG A 84 -16.27 21.79 20.09
N ARG A 85 -14.95 21.82 20.31
CA ARG A 85 -14.31 22.61 21.38
C ARG A 85 -14.46 24.11 21.18
N GLU A 86 -14.26 24.60 19.96
CA GLU A 86 -14.41 26.04 19.63
C GLU A 86 -15.86 26.52 19.85
N LEU A 87 -16.84 25.68 19.54
CA LEU A 87 -18.27 25.98 19.72
C LEU A 87 -18.76 25.81 21.17
N GLY A 88 -17.89 25.42 22.12
CA GLY A 88 -18.25 25.24 23.53
C GLY A 88 -19.23 24.07 23.81
N LEU A 89 -19.48 23.22 22.80
CA LEU A 89 -20.34 22.04 22.92
C LEU A 89 -19.54 20.91 23.57
N ARG A 90 -19.71 20.67 24.87
CA ARG A 90 -19.11 19.52 25.55
C ARG A 90 -19.78 18.20 25.17
#